data_AF-A0A977NN49-F1
#
_entry.id   AF-A0A977NN49-F1
#
_cell.length_a   1.000
_cell.length_b   1.000
_cell.length_c   1.000
_cell.angle_alpha   90.00
_cell.angle_beta   90.00
_cell.angle_gamma   90.00
#
_symmetry.space_group_name_H-M   'P 1'
#
loop_
_entity.id
_entity.type
_entity.pdbx_description
1 polymer ?
#
loop_
_entity_poly.entity_id
_entity_poly.type
_entity_poly.pdbx_seq_one_letter_code
_entity_poly.pdbx_strand_id
1 'polypeptide(L)'
;MKDNLDDFDKSQNTPTVRQRKAAYKAWKTIRKKKREIVGKDTLKIDPFLTVNRLASLVHPETEGRAPSETKNASYGRGIIGLFHKTPPDIGCGEFWEVRWAFGCPLDCSYCYLRGTNRGNMRPRFVKPDSVLKALDGVFGDPTFNYGKPAIFNTGELSDSLMKPELMRQIVDKFEEQKKHKVLLLTKMGPKSIGFLLEKPRRNTICAWSINAIDVAKRWEKAAPSPEERIRAASMVSSKGYEVRVRIDPMFPVPDWKQQYEDLVFRIISEFEPRRIILGTPRGLWKTIHYAEKSGTDMEWASFFAEDTGWGKKISTTTRLEMYRFMFDKLHSLGYPLDKVSICKETTALLSKLGIKFKPLTCQCYGQE
;
A
#
# COMPACT_ATOMS: atom_id res chain seq x y z
N MET A 1 42.12 51.42 -15.89
CA MET A 1 41.47 51.26 -17.21
C MET A 1 40.38 50.22 -17.00
N LYS A 2 39.15 50.62 -16.67
CA LYS A 2 38.08 51.03 -17.61
C LYS A 2 37.99 50.04 -18.79
N ASP A 3 37.01 49.14 -18.78
CA ASP A 3 35.74 49.39 -19.49
C ASP A 3 34.76 48.20 -19.49
N ASN A 4 33.48 48.57 -19.55
CA ASN A 4 32.32 47.84 -20.08
C ASN A 4 31.54 46.88 -19.18
N LEU A 5 30.84 47.50 -18.21
CA LEU A 5 29.45 47.17 -17.90
C LEU A 5 28.57 48.13 -18.69
N ASP A 6 27.92 47.67 -19.76
CA ASP A 6 26.67 48.27 -20.29
C ASP A 6 26.20 47.46 -21.50
N ASP A 7 25.39 46.43 -21.25
CA ASP A 7 24.26 46.11 -22.16
C ASP A 7 23.36 45.03 -21.52
N PHE A 8 22.43 45.41 -20.63
CA PHE A 8 21.27 44.54 -20.29
C PHE A 8 20.16 45.28 -19.53
N ASP A 9 19.74 46.49 -19.91
CA ASP A 9 18.43 47.01 -19.45
C ASP A 9 17.81 48.09 -20.34
N LYS A 10 17.31 47.70 -21.52
CA LYS A 10 16.47 48.58 -22.37
C LYS A 10 15.16 47.93 -22.82
N SER A 11 14.52 47.11 -21.98
CA SER A 11 13.20 46.52 -22.32
C SER A 11 12.06 46.79 -21.32
N GLN A 12 12.29 47.56 -20.24
CA GLN A 12 11.28 47.81 -19.20
C GLN A 12 10.30 48.97 -19.48
N ASN A 13 10.47 49.71 -20.58
CA ASN A 13 9.74 50.97 -20.80
C ASN A 13 8.99 51.06 -22.15
N THR A 14 8.49 49.93 -22.66
CA THR A 14 7.58 49.93 -23.82
C THR A 14 6.13 50.25 -23.39
N PRO A 15 5.34 50.96 -24.22
CA PRO A 15 3.96 51.38 -23.90
C PRO A 15 3.05 50.23 -23.45
N THR A 16 3.26 49.04 -23.99
CA THR A 16 2.53 47.79 -23.71
C THR A 16 2.77 47.25 -22.30
N VAL A 17 3.97 47.40 -21.72
CA VAL A 17 4.28 46.96 -20.35
C VAL A 17 3.63 47.90 -19.31
N ARG A 18 3.61 49.22 -19.57
CA ARG A 18 2.89 50.20 -18.74
C ARG A 18 1.38 49.95 -18.74
N GLN A 19 0.79 49.68 -19.91
CA GLN A 19 -0.64 49.35 -20.03
C GLN A 19 -1.02 48.08 -19.25
N ARG A 20 -0.19 47.03 -19.31
CA ARG A 20 -0.41 45.79 -18.52
C ARG A 20 -0.32 46.03 -17.01
N LYS A 21 0.65 46.83 -16.53
CA LYS A 21 0.77 47.19 -15.11
C LYS A 21 -0.42 48.03 -14.63
N ALA A 22 -0.91 48.96 -15.45
CA ALA A 22 -2.10 49.76 -15.15
C ALA A 22 -3.38 48.89 -15.10
N ALA A 23 -3.58 47.99 -16.07
CA ALA A 23 -4.70 47.06 -16.10
C ALA A 23 -4.70 46.13 -14.87
N TYR A 24 -3.54 45.64 -14.44
CA TYR A 24 -3.43 44.81 -13.24
C TYR A 24 -3.76 45.58 -11.94
N LYS A 25 -3.33 46.84 -11.83
CA LYS A 25 -3.71 47.71 -10.69
C LYS A 25 -5.22 47.97 -10.68
N ALA A 26 -5.81 48.29 -11.83
CA ALA A 26 -7.25 48.50 -11.96
C ALA A 26 -8.04 47.23 -11.57
N TRP A 27 -7.63 46.06 -12.05
CA TRP A 27 -8.22 44.77 -11.71
C TRP A 27 -8.15 44.48 -10.20
N LYS A 28 -7.01 44.74 -9.54
CA LYS A 28 -6.88 44.59 -8.08
C LYS A 28 -7.84 45.50 -7.32
N THR A 29 -7.98 46.76 -7.75
CA THR A 29 -8.90 47.72 -7.13
C THR A 29 -10.36 47.30 -7.30
N ILE A 30 -10.75 46.88 -8.51
CA ILE A 30 -12.11 46.37 -8.79
C ILE A 30 -12.42 45.13 -7.94
N ARG A 31 -11.46 44.19 -7.83
CA ARG A 31 -11.61 42.98 -7.03
C ARG A 31 -11.73 43.27 -5.53
N LYS A 32 -10.99 44.25 -5.02
CA LYS A 32 -11.09 44.70 -3.62
C LYS A 32 -12.47 45.33 -3.35
N LYS A 33 -12.93 46.25 -4.20
CA LYS A 33 -14.28 46.83 -4.09
C LYS A 33 -15.38 45.78 -4.19
N LYS A 34 -15.28 44.81 -5.11
CA LYS A 34 -16.25 43.69 -5.18
C LYS A 34 -16.28 42.87 -3.89
N ARG A 35 -15.14 42.59 -3.27
CA ARG A 35 -15.09 41.89 -1.96
C ARG A 35 -15.72 42.71 -0.84
N GLU A 36 -15.48 44.02 -0.81
CA GLU A 36 -16.07 44.92 0.19
C GLU A 36 -17.59 45.04 0.02
N ILE A 37 -18.10 45.07 -1.21
CA ILE A 37 -19.54 45.08 -1.50
C ILE A 37 -20.18 43.73 -1.11
N VAL A 38 -19.60 42.61 -1.55
CA VAL A 38 -20.09 41.26 -1.17
C VAL A 38 -20.06 41.05 0.35
N GLY A 39 -19.07 41.61 1.05
CA GLY A 39 -18.97 41.56 2.50
C GLY A 39 -19.98 42.45 3.25
N LYS A 40 -20.61 43.43 2.58
CA LYS A 40 -21.70 44.25 3.14
C LYS A 40 -23.07 43.60 2.97
N ASP A 41 -23.26 42.83 1.89
CA ASP A 41 -24.53 42.14 1.57
C ASP A 41 -24.61 40.71 2.13
N THR A 42 -23.57 40.24 2.84
CA THR A 42 -23.60 38.95 3.53
C THR A 42 -23.94 39.14 4.99
N LEU A 43 -25.11 38.63 5.41
CA LEU A 43 -25.41 38.41 6.82
C LEU A 43 -24.31 37.49 7.39
N LYS A 44 -23.54 37.99 8.36
CA LYS A 44 -22.64 37.13 9.12
C LYS A 44 -23.51 36.16 9.90
N ILE A 45 -23.49 34.90 9.50
CA ILE A 45 -24.07 33.80 10.26
C ILE A 45 -23.40 33.88 11.64
N ASP A 46 -24.21 34.08 12.69
CA ASP A 46 -23.79 33.97 14.09
C ASP A 46 -22.95 32.69 14.21
N PRO A 47 -21.75 32.69 14.84
CA PRO A 47 -20.80 31.61 14.67
C PRO A 47 -21.48 30.28 14.95
N PHE A 48 -21.76 29.54 13.86
CA PHE A 48 -22.25 28.19 13.97
C PHE A 48 -21.25 27.46 14.86
N LEU A 49 -21.76 26.73 15.86
CA LEU A 49 -21.00 26.07 16.92
C LEU A 49 -19.55 25.82 16.49
N THR A 50 -18.60 26.43 17.20
CA THR A 50 -17.18 26.29 16.87
C THR A 50 -16.83 24.81 16.68
N VAL A 51 -15.89 24.51 15.79
CA VAL A 51 -15.46 23.12 15.50
C VAL A 51 -15.19 22.34 16.80
N ASN A 52 -14.64 23.02 17.81
CA ASN A 52 -14.38 22.45 19.13
C ASN A 52 -15.67 22.11 19.90
N ARG A 53 -16.72 22.93 19.81
CA ARG A 53 -18.04 22.63 20.41
C ARG A 53 -18.78 21.53 19.66
N LEU A 54 -18.71 21.48 18.33
CA LEU A 54 -19.26 20.39 17.52
C LEU A 54 -18.62 19.05 17.89
N ALA A 55 -17.30 19.03 18.12
CA ALA A 55 -16.58 17.84 18.55
C ALA A 55 -16.96 17.35 19.97
N SER A 56 -17.52 18.22 20.80
CA SER A 56 -17.97 17.88 22.16
C SER A 56 -19.44 17.48 22.27
N LEU A 57 -20.21 17.56 21.18
CA LEU A 57 -21.60 17.10 21.19
C LEU A 57 -21.64 15.58 21.16
N VAL A 58 -22.14 14.99 22.24
CA VAL A 58 -22.40 13.56 22.37
C VAL A 58 -23.84 13.32 21.89
N HIS A 59 -24.03 12.40 20.93
CA HIS A 59 -25.37 12.05 20.47
C HIS A 59 -26.12 11.34 21.61
N PRO A 60 -27.38 11.65 21.92
CA PRO A 60 -28.08 11.04 23.07
C PRO A 60 -28.12 9.50 23.01
N GLU A 61 -28.07 8.91 21.82
CA GLU A 61 -27.98 7.44 21.62
C GLU A 61 -26.58 6.84 21.81
N THR A 62 -25.56 7.66 22.13
CA THR A 62 -24.19 7.21 22.43
C THR A 62 -23.89 7.15 23.94
N GLU A 63 -24.82 7.55 24.80
CA GLU A 63 -24.73 7.28 26.23
C GLU A 63 -24.81 5.75 26.47
N GLY A 64 -23.66 5.14 26.72
CA GLY A 64 -23.53 3.69 26.97
C GLY A 64 -22.68 2.92 25.97
N ARG A 65 -22.28 3.52 24.84
CA ARG A 65 -21.17 3.00 24.02
C ARG A 65 -19.91 3.73 24.42
N ALA A 66 -19.10 3.11 25.28
CA ALA A 66 -17.73 3.56 25.46
C ALA A 66 -17.11 3.75 24.07
N PRO A 67 -16.57 4.94 23.72
CA PRO A 67 -15.79 5.06 22.50
C PRO A 67 -14.70 3.99 22.61
N SER A 68 -14.67 3.02 21.68
CA SER A 68 -13.52 2.14 21.63
C SER A 68 -12.34 3.06 21.40
N GLU A 69 -11.46 3.21 22.39
CA GLU A 69 -10.20 3.90 22.20
C GLU A 69 -9.41 3.12 21.15
N THR A 70 -9.66 3.38 19.88
CA THR A 70 -8.71 3.06 18.82
C THR A 70 -7.54 3.99 19.05
N LYS A 71 -6.63 3.57 19.94
CA LYS A 71 -5.34 4.23 20.11
C LYS A 71 -4.73 4.32 18.73
N ASN A 72 -4.67 5.53 18.17
CA ASN A 72 -3.89 5.86 16.99
C ASN A 72 -2.40 5.75 17.36
N ALA A 73 -1.95 4.53 17.64
CA ALA A 73 -0.59 4.24 18.00
C ALA A 73 0.27 4.51 16.76
N SER A 74 1.06 5.58 16.83
CA SER A 74 1.89 6.02 15.74
C SER A 74 3.20 6.56 16.28
N TYR A 75 4.31 6.21 15.62
CA TYR A 75 5.65 6.66 15.99
C TYR A 75 6.24 7.47 14.83
N GLY A 76 7.05 8.47 15.17
CA GLY A 76 7.72 9.32 14.18
C GLY A 76 6.75 10.08 13.26
N ARG A 77 5.66 10.62 13.81
CA ARG A 77 4.61 11.33 13.03
C ARG A 77 3.91 10.43 11.99
N GLY A 78 3.63 9.19 12.36
CA GLY A 78 2.93 8.24 11.50
C GLY A 78 3.81 7.51 10.49
N ILE A 79 5.15 7.57 10.65
CA ILE A 79 6.09 6.72 9.90
C ILE A 79 5.86 5.27 10.27
N ILE A 80 5.75 4.98 11.57
CA ILE A 80 5.23 3.70 12.03
C ILE A 80 3.76 3.92 12.33
N GLY A 81 2.90 3.15 11.67
CA GLY A 81 1.45 3.28 11.83
C GLY A 81 0.76 1.93 11.85
N LEU A 82 -0.30 1.83 12.65
CA LEU A 82 -1.18 0.67 12.67
C LEU A 82 -2.19 0.78 11.52
N PHE A 83 -2.19 -0.22 10.64
CA PHE A 83 -3.30 -0.45 9.73
C PHE A 83 -4.48 -1.05 10.51
N HIS A 84 -5.61 -0.36 10.55
CA HIS A 84 -6.80 -0.76 11.33
C HIS A 84 -8.11 -0.46 10.58
N LYS A 85 -8.04 -0.18 9.27
CA LYS A 85 -9.18 0.32 8.49
C LYS A 85 -10.02 -0.78 7.88
N THR A 86 -10.13 -1.92 8.57
CA THR A 86 -10.80 -3.09 8.03
C THR A 86 -12.30 -3.08 8.30
N PRO A 87 -13.17 -3.06 7.26
CA PRO A 87 -14.58 -3.37 7.39
C PRO A 87 -14.86 -4.65 8.21
N PRO A 88 -15.89 -4.66 9.07
CA PRO A 88 -16.20 -5.81 9.93
C PRO A 88 -16.50 -7.12 9.19
N ASP A 89 -16.99 -7.03 7.95
CA ASP A 89 -17.31 -8.17 7.08
C ASP A 89 -16.08 -8.75 6.37
N ILE A 90 -14.88 -8.24 6.64
CA ILE A 90 -13.65 -8.64 5.95
C ILE A 90 -12.65 -9.25 6.95
N GLY A 91 -12.21 -10.48 6.69
CA GLY A 91 -11.19 -11.20 7.43
C GLY A 91 -9.77 -10.69 7.14
N CYS A 92 -9.46 -9.47 7.57
CA CYS A 92 -8.10 -8.93 7.56
C CYS A 92 -7.86 -8.10 8.82
N GLY A 93 -7.05 -8.60 9.75
CA GLY A 93 -6.76 -7.87 10.96
C GLY A 93 -5.78 -6.72 10.83
N GLU A 94 -5.41 -6.20 11.99
CA GLU A 94 -4.48 -5.10 12.12
C GLU A 94 -3.04 -5.56 11.88
N PHE A 95 -2.21 -4.65 11.35
CA PHE A 95 -0.79 -4.89 11.17
C PHE A 95 -0.01 -3.58 11.13
N TRP A 96 1.28 -3.65 11.46
CA TRP A 96 2.14 -2.49 11.51
C TRP A 96 2.74 -2.19 10.13
N GLU A 97 2.72 -0.92 9.76
CA GLU A 97 3.32 -0.40 8.54
C GLU A 97 4.57 0.40 8.89
N VAL A 98 5.63 0.23 8.09
CA VAL A 98 6.73 1.19 8.02
C VAL A 98 6.53 2.02 6.76
N ARG A 99 6.04 3.24 6.91
CA ARG A 99 5.75 4.18 5.83
C ARG A 99 7.00 4.95 5.42
N TRP A 100 8.02 4.20 4.97
CA TRP A 100 9.31 4.75 4.55
C TRP A 100 9.25 5.45 3.18
N ALA A 101 8.27 5.09 2.35
CA ALA A 101 8.03 5.70 1.06
C ALA A 101 6.56 5.63 0.65
N PHE A 102 6.21 6.42 -0.37
CA PHE A 102 4.87 6.49 -0.97
C PHE A 102 5.00 6.45 -2.49
N GLY A 103 4.07 5.74 -3.14
CA GLY A 103 4.12 5.55 -4.59
C GLY A 103 5.04 4.40 -4.99
N CYS A 104 5.13 4.12 -6.28
CA CYS A 104 5.83 2.95 -6.81
C CYS A 104 6.28 3.24 -8.25
N PRO A 105 7.50 2.84 -8.66
CA PRO A 105 7.93 2.99 -10.06
C PRO A 105 7.26 2.01 -11.01
N LEU A 106 6.59 0.97 -10.48
CA LEU A 106 5.86 -0.02 -11.27
C LEU A 106 4.52 0.55 -11.74
N ASP A 107 4.01 0.05 -12.87
CA ASP A 107 2.82 0.56 -13.51
C ASP A 107 1.71 -0.51 -13.61
N CYS A 108 1.43 -1.18 -12.48
CA CYS A 108 0.36 -2.19 -12.48
C CYS A 108 -1.02 -1.52 -12.69
N SER A 109 -1.84 -2.07 -13.59
CA SER A 109 -3.17 -1.52 -13.91
C SER A 109 -4.12 -1.56 -12.72
N TYR A 110 -4.15 -2.69 -12.00
CA TYR A 110 -5.00 -2.92 -10.83
C TYR A 110 -4.46 -2.32 -9.51
N CYS A 111 -3.41 -1.48 -9.57
CA CYS A 111 -2.71 -1.04 -8.37
C CYS A 111 -3.60 -0.14 -7.49
N TYR A 112 -3.93 -0.60 -6.28
CA TYR A 112 -4.70 0.21 -5.32
C TYR A 112 -3.96 1.49 -4.88
N LEU A 113 -2.64 1.57 -5.04
CA LEU A 113 -1.88 2.79 -4.75
C LEU A 113 -2.29 3.96 -5.64
N ARG A 114 -2.90 3.72 -6.82
CA ARG A 114 -3.50 4.79 -7.63
C ARG A 114 -4.61 5.49 -6.86
N GLY A 115 -5.47 4.70 -6.20
CA GLY A 115 -6.52 5.21 -5.31
C GLY A 115 -5.95 5.90 -4.08
N THR A 116 -4.98 5.26 -3.41
CA THR A 116 -4.35 5.79 -2.19
C THR A 116 -3.61 7.10 -2.43
N ASN A 117 -2.87 7.21 -3.54
CA ASN A 117 -2.09 8.39 -3.89
C ASN A 117 -2.80 9.36 -4.83
N ARG A 118 -4.11 9.17 -5.07
CA ARG A 118 -4.93 10.02 -5.94
C ARG A 118 -4.32 10.24 -7.34
N GLY A 119 -3.82 9.14 -7.92
CA GLY A 119 -3.17 9.11 -9.23
C GLY A 119 -1.67 9.45 -9.22
N ASN A 120 -1.12 10.01 -8.14
CA ASN A 120 0.30 10.34 -8.07
C ASN A 120 1.14 9.12 -7.68
N MET A 121 1.51 8.30 -8.67
CA MET A 121 2.31 7.10 -8.46
C MET A 121 3.82 7.37 -8.28
N ARG A 122 4.29 8.60 -8.50
CA ARG A 122 5.71 8.94 -8.41
C ARG A 122 6.26 8.60 -7.02
N PRO A 123 7.35 7.81 -6.92
CA PRO A 123 7.99 7.50 -5.65
C PRO A 123 8.42 8.76 -4.89
N ARG A 124 8.08 8.78 -3.60
CA ARG A 124 8.46 9.81 -2.62
C ARG A 124 8.99 9.11 -1.38
N PHE A 125 10.15 9.53 -0.90
CA PHE A 125 10.84 8.88 0.20
C PHE A 125 10.79 9.74 1.46
N VAL A 126 10.57 9.11 2.60
CA VAL A 126 10.81 9.72 3.91
C VAL A 126 12.32 9.76 4.15
N LYS A 127 12.81 10.81 4.83
CA LYS A 127 14.23 10.91 5.19
C LYS A 127 14.65 9.66 5.99
N PRO A 128 15.74 8.97 5.62
CA PRO A 128 16.19 7.75 6.30
C PRO A 128 16.31 7.94 7.81
N ASP A 129 16.96 9.01 8.28
CA ASP A 129 17.12 9.30 9.71
C ASP A 129 15.78 9.41 10.46
N SER A 130 14.75 9.97 9.82
CA SER A 130 13.41 10.03 10.40
C SER A 130 12.79 8.64 10.55
N VAL A 131 13.04 7.75 9.59
CA VAL A 131 12.57 6.35 9.64
C VAL A 131 13.30 5.59 10.75
N LEU A 132 14.63 5.70 10.80
CA LEU A 132 15.45 5.05 11.82
C LEU A 132 15.08 5.53 13.23
N LYS A 133 14.92 6.84 13.42
CA LYS A 133 14.46 7.42 14.71
C LYS A 133 13.06 6.96 15.10
N ALA A 134 12.16 6.76 14.14
CA ALA A 134 10.83 6.23 14.43
C ALA A 134 10.89 4.78 14.89
N LEU A 135 11.79 3.97 14.30
CA LEU A 135 12.05 2.60 14.72
C LEU A 135 12.70 2.55 16.11
N ASP A 136 13.65 3.45 16.42
CA ASP A 136 14.22 3.57 17.77
C ASP A 136 13.14 3.79 18.82
N GLY A 137 12.17 4.67 18.53
CA GLY A 137 11.05 4.92 19.43
C GLY A 137 10.18 3.68 19.69
N VAL A 138 10.04 2.78 18.70
CA VAL A 138 9.33 1.50 18.87
C VAL A 138 10.18 0.52 19.64
N PHE A 139 11.44 0.34 19.27
CA PHE A 139 12.33 -0.67 19.86
C PHE A 139 12.66 -0.36 21.32
N GLY A 140 12.70 0.91 21.70
CA GLY A 140 12.88 1.38 23.07
C GLY A 140 11.59 1.42 23.91
N ASP A 141 10.41 1.18 23.33
CA ASP A 141 9.14 1.20 24.04
C ASP A 141 8.72 -0.23 24.46
N PRO A 142 8.83 -0.59 25.74
CA PRO A 142 8.46 -1.92 26.22
C PRO A 142 6.95 -2.19 26.14
N THR A 143 6.12 -1.13 26.08
CA THR A 143 4.67 -1.22 26.01
C THR A 143 4.14 -1.36 24.57
N PHE A 144 5.00 -1.09 23.57
CA PHE A 144 4.66 -1.22 22.16
C PHE A 144 4.05 -2.59 21.87
N ASN A 145 2.93 -2.60 21.15
CA ASN A 145 2.18 -3.80 20.77
C ASN A 145 1.88 -4.72 21.97
N TYR A 146 1.50 -4.13 23.12
CA TYR A 146 1.24 -4.84 24.38
C TYR A 146 2.43 -5.68 24.87
N GLY A 147 3.65 -5.22 24.57
CA GLY A 147 4.87 -5.95 24.87
C GLY A 147 5.11 -7.17 23.98
N LYS A 148 4.29 -7.43 22.94
CA LYS A 148 4.43 -8.60 22.06
C LYS A 148 5.27 -8.31 20.81
N PRO A 149 5.94 -9.33 20.24
CA PRO A 149 6.52 -9.27 18.90
C PRO A 149 5.55 -8.72 17.85
N ALA A 150 6.09 -8.06 16.84
CA ALA A 150 5.32 -7.49 15.73
C ALA A 150 6.08 -7.66 14.42
N ILE A 151 5.32 -7.82 13.34
CA ILE A 151 5.83 -7.79 11.96
C ILE A 151 5.45 -6.46 11.33
N PHE A 152 6.44 -5.79 10.75
CA PHE A 152 6.31 -4.47 10.15
C PHE A 152 6.37 -4.56 8.63
N ASN A 153 5.28 -4.27 7.94
CA ASN A 153 5.20 -4.30 6.49
C ASN A 153 5.75 -3.00 5.88
N THR A 154 6.76 -3.10 5.02
CA THR A 154 7.33 -1.97 4.27
C THR A 154 6.72 -1.77 2.89
N GLY A 155 5.84 -2.69 2.44
CA GLY A 155 5.27 -2.73 1.09
C GLY A 155 3.81 -2.32 0.94
N GLU A 156 3.14 -1.80 1.99
CA GLU A 156 1.71 -1.41 1.88
C GLU A 156 1.51 -0.07 1.15
N LEU A 157 2.48 0.84 1.17
CA LEU A 157 2.36 2.17 0.51
C LEU A 157 3.39 2.40 -0.60
N SER A 158 4.25 1.41 -0.85
CA SER A 158 5.32 1.43 -1.85
C SER A 158 5.77 0.00 -2.17
N ASP A 159 6.69 -0.19 -3.12
CA ASP A 159 7.38 -1.48 -3.27
C ASP A 159 8.64 -1.50 -2.40
N SER A 160 8.78 -2.51 -1.53
CA SER A 160 9.83 -2.57 -0.51
C SER A 160 11.26 -2.51 -1.07
N LEU A 161 11.48 -3.00 -2.30
CA LEU A 161 12.81 -3.06 -2.90
C LEU A 161 13.01 -2.05 -4.03
N MET A 162 12.15 -1.04 -4.18
CA MET A 162 12.32 0.01 -5.19
C MET A 162 13.52 0.94 -4.94
N LYS A 163 14.09 0.92 -3.72
CA LYS A 163 15.31 1.67 -3.35
C LYS A 163 16.17 0.85 -2.37
N PRO A 164 16.96 -0.12 -2.88
CA PRO A 164 17.69 -1.08 -2.07
C PRO A 164 18.62 -0.45 -1.02
N GLU A 165 19.23 0.71 -1.31
CA GLU A 165 20.19 1.39 -0.42
C GLU A 165 19.51 1.93 0.84
N LEU A 166 18.27 2.41 0.71
CA LEU A 166 17.47 2.85 1.84
C LEU A 166 16.93 1.64 2.60
N MET A 167 16.43 0.63 1.87
CA MET A 167 15.90 -0.57 2.51
C MET A 167 16.97 -1.32 3.30
N ARG A 168 18.22 -1.35 2.83
CA ARG A 168 19.38 -1.87 3.57
C ARG A 168 19.46 -1.28 4.98
N GLN A 169 19.38 0.05 5.11
CA GLN A 169 19.43 0.73 6.41
C GLN A 169 18.25 0.31 7.32
N ILE A 170 17.04 0.18 6.75
CA ILE A 170 15.86 -0.25 7.52
C ILE A 170 16.05 -1.68 8.01
N VAL A 171 16.43 -2.63 7.15
CA VAL A 171 16.58 -4.03 7.57
C VAL A 171 17.75 -4.20 8.55
N ASP A 172 18.85 -3.45 8.39
CA ASP A 172 19.97 -3.46 9.32
C ASP A 172 19.54 -2.94 10.69
N LYS A 173 18.68 -1.92 10.73
CA LYS A 173 18.10 -1.40 11.98
C LYS A 173 17.30 -2.47 12.72
N PHE A 174 16.57 -3.33 12.01
CA PHE A 174 15.86 -4.45 12.64
C PHE A 174 16.80 -5.49 13.25
N GLU A 175 18.05 -5.62 12.81
CA GLU A 175 19.02 -6.55 13.40
C GLU A 175 19.63 -6.06 14.73
N GLU A 176 19.42 -4.80 15.10
CA GLU A 176 19.88 -4.24 16.39
C GLU A 176 19.05 -4.72 17.61
N GLN A 177 17.95 -5.41 17.34
CA GLN A 177 17.00 -5.91 18.36
C GLN A 177 16.63 -7.38 18.09
N LYS A 178 15.88 -8.03 18.98
CA LYS A 178 15.60 -9.50 18.90
C LYS A 178 14.11 -9.87 18.89
N LYS A 179 13.21 -8.90 18.90
CA LYS A 179 11.77 -9.06 19.16
C LYS A 179 10.90 -8.88 17.94
N HIS A 180 11.18 -7.89 17.12
CA HIS A 180 10.37 -7.47 15.99
C HIS A 180 10.97 -7.98 14.67
N LYS A 181 10.13 -8.20 13.67
CA LYS A 181 10.57 -8.53 12.31
C LYS A 181 10.06 -7.50 11.31
N VAL A 182 10.81 -7.28 10.23
CA VAL A 182 10.36 -6.50 9.08
C VAL A 182 9.96 -7.44 7.95
N LEU A 183 8.84 -7.16 7.29
CA LEU A 183 8.40 -7.84 6.10
C LEU A 183 8.61 -6.93 4.89
N LEU A 184 9.44 -7.41 3.95
CA LEU A 184 9.64 -6.80 2.64
C LEU A 184 8.65 -7.43 1.66
N LEU A 185 7.63 -6.70 1.21
CA LEU A 185 6.77 -7.13 0.11
C LEU A 185 7.15 -6.42 -1.19
N THR A 186 7.45 -7.18 -2.24
CA THR A 186 8.00 -6.61 -3.49
C THR A 186 7.56 -7.39 -4.74
N LYS A 187 7.68 -6.76 -5.91
CA LYS A 187 7.66 -7.37 -7.24
C LYS A 187 9.02 -7.30 -7.95
N MET A 188 10.08 -6.86 -7.27
CA MET A 188 11.40 -6.69 -7.87
C MET A 188 12.11 -8.02 -8.12
N GLY A 189 12.97 -8.04 -9.14
CA GLY A 189 13.78 -9.19 -9.55
C GLY A 189 15.19 -9.17 -8.95
N PRO A 190 16.11 -10.01 -9.47
CA PRO A 190 17.43 -10.24 -8.88
C PRO A 190 18.31 -8.99 -8.76
N LYS A 191 18.08 -7.97 -9.58
CA LYS A 191 18.85 -6.71 -9.57
C LYS A 191 18.66 -5.90 -8.28
N SER A 192 17.56 -6.09 -7.55
CA SER A 192 17.24 -5.28 -6.36
C SER A 192 17.56 -5.98 -5.03
N ILE A 193 18.05 -7.22 -5.07
CA ILE A 193 18.26 -8.05 -3.86
C ILE A 193 19.72 -8.18 -3.42
N GLY A 194 20.67 -7.54 -4.11
CA GLY A 194 22.12 -7.74 -3.85
C GLY A 194 22.50 -7.64 -2.37
N PHE A 195 22.00 -6.62 -1.66
CA PHE A 195 22.27 -6.42 -0.23
C PHE A 195 21.71 -7.53 0.68
N LEU A 196 20.67 -8.25 0.25
CA LEU A 196 20.14 -9.42 0.97
C LEU A 196 21.06 -10.64 0.78
N LEU A 197 21.73 -10.73 -0.37
CA LEU A 197 22.65 -11.84 -0.67
C LEU A 197 24.02 -11.67 -0.02
N GLU A 198 24.43 -10.42 0.25
CA GLU A 198 25.67 -10.07 0.95
C GLU A 198 25.71 -10.61 2.38
N LYS A 199 24.60 -10.46 3.14
CA LYS A 199 24.54 -10.81 4.56
C LYS A 199 23.12 -11.24 4.97
N PRO A 200 22.94 -12.44 5.55
CA PRO A 200 21.64 -12.88 6.07
C PRO A 200 21.21 -12.03 7.27
N ARG A 201 19.89 -11.83 7.41
CA ARG A 201 19.28 -11.02 8.46
C ARG A 201 18.14 -11.78 9.12
N ARG A 202 18.22 -12.00 10.43
CA ARG A 202 17.31 -12.88 11.17
C ARG A 202 15.92 -12.29 11.35
N ASN A 203 15.84 -10.96 11.41
CA ASN A 203 14.60 -10.23 11.65
C ASN A 203 13.98 -9.71 10.34
N THR A 204 14.36 -10.28 9.19
CA THR A 204 13.85 -9.89 7.89
C THR A 204 13.12 -11.06 7.23
N ILE A 205 11.85 -10.83 6.90
CA ILE A 205 11.01 -11.73 6.10
C ILE A 205 10.92 -11.13 4.70
N CYS A 206 11.17 -11.93 3.68
CA CYS A 206 11.07 -11.49 2.29
C CYS A 206 9.83 -12.09 1.64
N ALA A 207 9.02 -11.27 0.98
CA ALA A 207 7.80 -11.70 0.32
C ALA A 207 7.72 -11.18 -1.11
N TRP A 208 7.44 -12.08 -2.05
CA TRP A 208 7.23 -11.72 -3.45
C TRP A 208 5.77 -11.77 -3.85
N SER A 209 5.30 -10.71 -4.48
CA SER A 209 4.08 -10.74 -5.27
C SER A 209 4.35 -11.40 -6.61
N ILE A 210 3.78 -12.59 -6.83
CA ILE A 210 3.96 -13.38 -8.04
C ILE A 210 2.58 -13.74 -8.57
N ASN A 211 2.38 -13.56 -9.87
CA ASN A 211 1.11 -13.84 -10.53
C ASN A 211 1.33 -14.75 -11.74
N ALA A 212 0.24 -15.24 -12.33
CA ALA A 212 0.28 -15.96 -13.59
C ALA A 212 0.95 -15.08 -14.68
N ILE A 213 1.68 -15.72 -15.58
CA ILE A 213 2.48 -15.04 -16.60
C ILE A 213 1.61 -14.12 -17.46
N ASP A 214 0.45 -14.58 -17.91
CA ASP A 214 -0.42 -13.76 -18.77
C ASP A 214 -1.04 -12.58 -18.02
N VAL A 215 -1.41 -12.78 -16.74
CA VAL A 215 -1.88 -11.68 -15.88
C VAL A 215 -0.79 -10.62 -15.72
N ALA A 216 0.45 -11.04 -15.45
CA ALA A 216 1.58 -10.13 -15.32
C ALA A 216 1.86 -9.37 -16.63
N LYS A 217 1.86 -10.07 -17.77
CA LYS A 217 2.04 -9.47 -19.10
C LYS A 217 0.98 -8.42 -19.42
N ARG A 218 -0.28 -8.70 -19.09
CA ARG A 218 -1.40 -7.78 -19.33
C ARG A 218 -1.33 -6.54 -18.44
N TRP A 219 -1.14 -6.75 -17.13
CA TRP A 219 -1.47 -5.72 -16.13
C TRP A 219 -0.35 -5.35 -15.16
N GLU A 220 0.84 -5.93 -15.24
CA GLU A 220 1.98 -5.58 -14.37
C GLU A 220 3.12 -4.91 -15.14
N LYS A 221 2.79 -3.85 -15.89
CA LYS A 221 3.77 -3.09 -16.67
C LYS A 221 4.88 -2.53 -15.76
N ALA A 222 6.09 -2.46 -16.33
CA ALA A 222 7.32 -2.03 -15.67
C ALA A 222 7.78 -2.89 -14.49
N ALA A 223 7.09 -3.99 -14.17
CA ALA A 223 7.55 -4.96 -13.19
C ALA A 223 8.37 -6.07 -13.87
N PRO A 224 9.41 -6.60 -13.20
CA PRO A 224 10.10 -7.84 -13.59
C PRO A 224 9.12 -8.99 -13.84
N SER A 225 9.48 -9.94 -14.70
CA SER A 225 8.60 -11.06 -15.01
C SER A 225 8.36 -11.95 -13.78
N PRO A 226 7.27 -12.74 -13.71
CA PRO A 226 7.07 -13.70 -12.64
C PRO A 226 8.26 -14.64 -12.43
N GLU A 227 8.92 -15.06 -13.51
CA GLU A 227 10.13 -15.91 -13.46
C GLU A 227 11.30 -15.19 -12.78
N GLU A 228 11.54 -13.91 -13.10
CA GLU A 228 12.58 -13.14 -12.41
C GLU A 228 12.28 -12.98 -10.91
N ARG A 229 11.00 -12.85 -10.54
CA ARG A 229 10.57 -12.77 -9.14
C ARG A 229 10.75 -14.09 -8.41
N ILE A 230 10.40 -15.22 -9.04
CA ILE A 230 10.64 -16.58 -8.51
C ILE A 230 12.14 -16.78 -8.31
N ARG A 231 12.97 -16.42 -9.29
CA ARG A 231 14.42 -16.49 -9.19
C ARG A 231 14.96 -15.66 -8.03
N ALA A 232 14.50 -14.41 -7.89
CA ALA A 232 14.90 -13.55 -6.77
C ALA A 232 14.52 -14.15 -5.41
N ALA A 233 13.31 -14.71 -5.30
CA ALA A 233 12.81 -15.36 -4.10
C ALA A 233 13.62 -16.62 -3.74
N SER A 234 13.92 -17.48 -4.72
CA SER A 234 14.77 -18.66 -4.54
C SER A 234 16.19 -18.29 -4.10
N MET A 235 16.79 -17.26 -4.71
CA MET A 235 18.13 -16.78 -4.34
C MET A 235 18.20 -16.33 -2.87
N VAL A 236 17.23 -15.58 -2.37
CA VAL A 236 17.23 -15.20 -0.94
C VAL A 236 16.85 -16.36 -0.03
N SER A 237 15.98 -17.28 -0.50
CA SER A 237 15.65 -18.50 0.25
C SER A 237 16.91 -19.34 0.50
N SER A 238 17.78 -19.48 -0.52
CA SER A 238 19.07 -20.18 -0.40
C SER A 238 20.04 -19.53 0.60
N LYS A 239 19.82 -18.27 0.97
CA LYS A 239 20.57 -17.55 2.01
C LYS A 239 19.97 -17.70 3.41
N GLY A 240 18.92 -18.51 3.55
CA GLY A 240 18.26 -18.81 4.82
C GLY A 240 17.21 -17.79 5.25
N TYR A 241 16.77 -16.91 4.35
CA TYR A 241 15.66 -16.00 4.65
C TYR A 241 14.33 -16.76 4.75
N GLU A 242 13.46 -16.30 5.66
CA GLU A 242 12.05 -16.66 5.60
C GLU A 242 11.43 -16.02 4.34
N VAL A 243 11.04 -16.85 3.37
CA VAL A 243 10.42 -16.37 2.13
C VAL A 243 8.93 -16.67 2.10
N ARG A 244 8.11 -15.68 1.77
CA ARG A 244 6.66 -15.82 1.55
C ARG A 244 6.31 -15.49 0.11
N VAL A 245 5.25 -16.08 -0.40
CA VAL A 245 4.71 -15.78 -1.74
C VAL A 245 3.31 -15.20 -1.60
N ARG A 246 3.02 -14.15 -2.36
CA ARG A 246 1.72 -13.50 -2.41
C ARG A 246 1.17 -13.53 -3.83
N ILE A 247 0.18 -14.40 -4.05
CA ILE A 247 -0.60 -14.46 -5.28
C ILE A 247 -1.87 -13.64 -5.04
N ASP A 248 -1.71 -12.32 -5.07
CA ASP A 248 -2.78 -11.37 -4.84
C ASP A 248 -2.54 -10.11 -5.70
N PRO A 249 -3.40 -9.82 -6.68
CA PRO A 249 -4.70 -10.46 -6.94
C PRO A 249 -4.68 -11.60 -7.97
N MET A 250 -5.43 -12.68 -7.73
CA MET A 250 -5.76 -13.71 -8.71
C MET A 250 -6.92 -13.26 -9.62
N PHE A 251 -6.87 -13.59 -10.91
CA PHE A 251 -7.92 -13.24 -11.88
C PHE A 251 -8.42 -14.47 -12.67
N PRO A 252 -9.73 -14.58 -12.93
CA PRO A 252 -10.33 -15.64 -13.73
C PRO A 252 -10.24 -15.32 -15.23
N VAL A 253 -9.02 -15.06 -15.71
CA VAL A 253 -8.73 -14.90 -17.14
C VAL A 253 -8.98 -16.24 -17.89
N PRO A 254 -9.08 -16.24 -19.24
CA PRO A 254 -9.12 -17.49 -20.00
C PRO A 254 -7.99 -18.45 -19.55
N ASP A 255 -8.32 -19.72 -19.37
CA ASP A 255 -7.40 -20.77 -18.90
C ASP A 255 -6.73 -20.52 -17.54
N TRP A 256 -7.30 -19.67 -16.69
CA TRP A 256 -6.71 -19.33 -15.38
C TRP A 256 -6.32 -20.55 -14.54
N LYS A 257 -7.08 -21.65 -14.59
CA LYS A 257 -6.77 -22.88 -13.85
C LYS A 257 -5.39 -23.42 -14.22
N GLN A 258 -5.14 -23.64 -15.50
CA GLN A 258 -3.84 -24.12 -15.98
C GLN A 258 -2.74 -23.12 -15.64
N GLN A 259 -2.99 -21.82 -15.84
CA GLN A 259 -1.98 -20.80 -15.57
C GLN A 259 -1.57 -20.72 -14.09
N TYR A 260 -2.52 -20.84 -13.17
CA TYR A 260 -2.23 -20.83 -11.73
C TYR A 260 -1.65 -22.16 -11.25
N GLU A 261 -2.02 -23.30 -11.87
CA GLU A 261 -1.36 -24.59 -11.65
C GLU A 261 0.12 -24.55 -12.04
N ASP A 262 0.43 -24.07 -13.25
CA ASP A 262 1.80 -23.90 -13.73
C ASP A 262 2.59 -22.95 -12.82
N LEU A 263 1.95 -21.88 -12.33
CA LEU A 263 2.56 -20.93 -11.43
C LEU A 263 2.97 -21.58 -10.10
N VAL A 264 2.06 -22.32 -9.44
CA VAL A 264 2.38 -22.96 -8.15
C VAL A 264 3.41 -24.07 -8.33
N PHE A 265 3.31 -24.84 -9.42
CA PHE A 265 4.31 -25.86 -9.74
C PHE A 265 5.70 -25.24 -9.87
N ARG A 266 5.84 -24.14 -10.63
CA ARG A 266 7.12 -23.43 -10.78
C ARG A 266 7.65 -22.89 -9.46
N ILE A 267 6.79 -22.30 -8.62
CA ILE A 267 7.21 -21.77 -7.31
C ILE A 267 7.76 -22.90 -6.43
N ILE A 268 6.98 -23.97 -6.24
CA ILE A 268 7.33 -25.08 -5.34
C ILE A 268 8.54 -25.87 -5.85
N SER A 269 8.75 -25.92 -7.16
CA SER A 269 9.93 -26.57 -7.75
C SER A 269 11.25 -25.81 -7.49
N GLU A 270 11.18 -24.50 -7.23
CA GLU A 270 12.36 -23.64 -7.07
C GLU A 270 12.74 -23.39 -5.61
N PHE A 271 11.74 -23.37 -4.70
CA PHE A 271 11.92 -23.25 -3.25
C PHE A 271 10.60 -23.55 -2.52
N GLU A 272 10.66 -23.86 -1.21
CA GLU A 272 9.46 -24.00 -0.37
C GLU A 272 9.15 -22.67 0.36
N PRO A 273 8.06 -21.94 0.01
CA PRO A 273 7.68 -20.75 0.74
C PRO A 273 7.24 -21.09 2.18
N ARG A 274 7.60 -20.26 3.15
CA ARG A 274 7.07 -20.36 4.53
C ARG A 274 5.56 -20.13 4.59
N ARG A 275 5.02 -19.34 3.66
CA ARG A 275 3.61 -19.01 3.54
C ARG A 275 3.26 -18.64 2.10
N ILE A 276 2.10 -19.10 1.63
CA ILE A 276 1.45 -18.64 0.39
C ILE A 276 0.20 -17.85 0.76
N ILE A 277 0.11 -16.61 0.26
CA ILE A 277 -0.98 -15.68 0.51
C ILE A 277 -1.77 -15.53 -0.77
N LEU A 278 -3.02 -15.98 -0.78
CA LEU A 278 -3.93 -15.87 -1.89
C LEU A 278 -4.83 -14.64 -1.71
N GLY A 279 -5.24 -14.02 -2.80
CA GLY A 279 -6.24 -12.95 -2.77
C GLY A 279 -6.80 -12.67 -4.15
N THR A 280 -7.93 -11.99 -4.19
CA THR A 280 -8.61 -11.56 -5.43
C THR A 280 -8.61 -10.04 -5.51
N PRO A 281 -8.79 -9.41 -6.68
CA PRO A 281 -8.80 -7.96 -6.80
C PRO A 281 -9.89 -7.31 -5.94
N ARG A 282 -9.62 -6.06 -5.52
CA ARG A 282 -10.56 -5.22 -4.78
C ARG A 282 -10.77 -3.92 -5.54
N GLY A 283 -11.96 -3.77 -6.13
CA GLY A 283 -12.38 -2.59 -6.88
C GLY A 283 -12.87 -1.48 -5.98
N LEU A 284 -11.95 -0.85 -5.24
CA LEU A 284 -12.24 0.39 -4.53
C LEU A 284 -12.54 1.49 -5.55
N TRP A 285 -13.56 2.31 -5.29
CA TRP A 285 -13.97 3.40 -6.20
C TRP A 285 -12.79 4.29 -6.61
N LYS A 286 -11.95 4.71 -5.65
CA LYS A 286 -10.75 5.52 -5.96
C LYS A 286 -9.77 4.78 -6.86
N THR A 287 -9.59 3.48 -6.66
CA THR A 287 -8.66 2.68 -7.48
C THR A 287 -9.13 2.65 -8.92
N ILE A 288 -10.41 2.34 -9.16
CA ILE A 288 -11.02 2.32 -10.49
C ILE A 288 -10.92 3.71 -11.13
N HIS A 289 -11.38 4.75 -10.43
CA HIS A 289 -11.37 6.13 -10.93
C HIS A 289 -9.98 6.61 -11.34
N TYR A 290 -8.96 6.38 -10.51
CA TYR A 290 -7.60 6.83 -10.83
C TYR A 290 -6.87 5.91 -11.81
N ALA A 291 -7.27 4.65 -11.96
CA ALA A 291 -6.78 3.77 -13.03
C ALA A 291 -7.28 4.26 -14.40
N GLU A 292 -8.59 4.50 -14.53
CA GLU A 292 -9.22 5.07 -15.74
C GLU A 292 -8.58 6.41 -16.11
N LYS A 293 -8.46 7.32 -15.13
CA LYS A 293 -7.83 8.63 -15.34
C LYS A 293 -6.38 8.55 -15.80
N SER A 294 -5.67 7.48 -15.43
CA SER A 294 -4.27 7.27 -15.82
C SER A 294 -4.14 6.62 -17.21
N GLY A 295 -5.25 6.24 -17.85
CA GLY A 295 -5.22 5.56 -19.15
C GLY A 295 -4.65 4.14 -19.10
N THR A 296 -4.69 3.47 -17.95
CA THR A 296 -4.27 2.07 -17.86
C THR A 296 -5.31 1.14 -18.48
N ASP A 297 -4.89 -0.08 -18.79
CA ASP A 297 -5.83 -1.14 -19.15
C ASP A 297 -6.84 -1.37 -18.02
N MET A 298 -8.12 -1.43 -18.35
CA MET A 298 -9.24 -1.60 -17.42
C MET A 298 -9.95 -2.96 -17.55
N GLU A 299 -9.48 -3.87 -18.40
CA GLU A 299 -10.07 -5.21 -18.59
C GLU A 299 -10.20 -5.96 -17.24
N TRP A 300 -9.22 -5.80 -16.35
CA TRP A 300 -9.24 -6.38 -15.00
C TRP A 300 -10.46 -5.98 -14.15
N ALA A 301 -11.08 -4.83 -14.40
CA ALA A 301 -12.25 -4.37 -13.67
C ALA A 301 -13.55 -5.02 -14.17
N SER A 302 -13.56 -5.58 -15.37
CA SER A 302 -14.73 -6.29 -15.95
C SER A 302 -15.11 -7.55 -15.18
N PHE A 303 -14.17 -8.13 -14.42
CA PHE A 303 -14.41 -9.33 -13.60
C PHE A 303 -15.19 -9.04 -12.30
N PHE A 304 -15.41 -7.77 -11.94
CA PHE A 304 -16.19 -7.44 -10.75
C PHE A 304 -17.69 -7.70 -10.97
N ALA A 305 -18.30 -8.41 -10.02
CA ALA A 305 -19.71 -8.81 -10.10
C ALA A 305 -20.52 -8.47 -8.85
N GLU A 306 -19.87 -8.13 -7.73
CA GLU A 306 -20.55 -7.86 -6.47
C GLU A 306 -19.82 -6.80 -5.63
N ASP A 307 -20.54 -6.18 -4.71
CA ASP A 307 -20.01 -5.20 -3.76
C ASP A 307 -19.84 -5.83 -2.37
N THR A 308 -18.77 -5.44 -1.68
CA THR A 308 -18.43 -5.86 -0.31
C THR A 308 -18.03 -4.65 0.53
N GLY A 309 -17.82 -4.81 1.83
CA GLY A 309 -17.28 -3.73 2.67
C GLY A 309 -15.93 -3.20 2.19
N TRP A 310 -15.14 -3.99 1.45
CA TRP A 310 -13.85 -3.57 0.87
C TRP A 310 -13.93 -3.09 -0.59
N GLY A 311 -15.14 -2.80 -1.10
CA GLY A 311 -15.38 -2.43 -2.49
C GLY A 311 -15.72 -3.63 -3.37
N LYS A 312 -15.62 -3.44 -4.69
CA LYS A 312 -16.07 -4.44 -5.66
C LYS A 312 -15.20 -5.69 -5.65
N LYS A 313 -15.81 -6.86 -5.79
CA LYS A 313 -15.12 -8.16 -5.92
C LYS A 313 -15.72 -8.97 -7.07
N ILE A 314 -14.95 -9.96 -7.50
CA ILE A 314 -15.40 -11.03 -8.39
C ILE A 314 -16.54 -11.78 -7.70
N SER A 315 -17.43 -12.43 -8.46
CA SER A 315 -18.55 -13.20 -7.89
C SER A 315 -18.07 -14.18 -6.80
N THR A 316 -18.85 -14.33 -5.74
CA THR A 316 -18.55 -15.27 -4.64
C THR A 316 -18.33 -16.69 -5.15
N THR A 317 -19.10 -17.14 -6.15
CA THR A 317 -18.97 -18.47 -6.76
C THR A 317 -17.61 -18.66 -7.41
N THR A 318 -17.19 -17.72 -8.26
CA THR A 318 -15.89 -17.78 -8.94
C THR A 318 -14.75 -17.70 -7.93
N ARG A 319 -14.84 -16.82 -6.92
CA ARG A 319 -13.80 -16.72 -5.88
C ARG A 319 -13.67 -18.02 -5.07
N LEU A 320 -14.77 -18.66 -4.70
CA LEU A 320 -14.76 -19.97 -4.04
C LEU A 320 -14.09 -21.03 -4.90
N GLU A 321 -14.43 -21.09 -6.19
CA GLU A 321 -13.81 -22.01 -7.15
C GLU A 321 -12.29 -21.78 -7.24
N MET A 322 -11.86 -20.52 -7.37
CA MET A 322 -10.45 -20.15 -7.43
C MET A 322 -9.68 -20.58 -6.19
N TYR A 323 -10.20 -20.29 -4.99
CA TYR A 323 -9.52 -20.68 -3.76
C TYR A 323 -9.48 -22.20 -3.59
N ARG A 324 -10.60 -22.91 -3.81
CA ARG A 324 -10.64 -24.38 -3.73
C ARG A 324 -9.65 -25.03 -4.68
N PHE A 325 -9.62 -24.56 -5.93
CA PHE A 325 -8.64 -25.02 -6.91
C PHE A 325 -7.20 -24.84 -6.41
N MET A 326 -6.87 -23.67 -5.86
CA MET A 326 -5.53 -23.43 -5.32
C MET A 326 -5.21 -24.31 -4.10
N PHE A 327 -6.17 -24.53 -3.19
CA PHE A 327 -5.98 -25.45 -2.06
C PHE A 327 -5.73 -26.88 -2.56
N ASP A 328 -6.53 -27.37 -3.51
CA ASP A 328 -6.40 -28.71 -4.06
C ASP A 328 -5.04 -28.90 -4.75
N LYS A 329 -4.60 -27.92 -5.56
CA LYS A 329 -3.31 -27.99 -6.24
C LYS A 329 -2.14 -27.92 -5.27
N LEU A 330 -2.17 -27.01 -4.30
CA LEU A 330 -1.13 -26.94 -3.27
C LEU A 330 -1.07 -28.23 -2.44
N HIS A 331 -2.22 -28.79 -2.06
CA HIS A 331 -2.29 -30.07 -1.36
C HIS A 331 -1.70 -31.21 -2.19
N SER A 332 -2.04 -31.29 -3.48
CA SER A 332 -1.51 -32.32 -4.39
C SER A 332 0.00 -32.25 -4.58
N LEU A 333 0.59 -31.06 -4.44
CA LEU A 333 2.04 -30.83 -4.46
C LEU A 333 2.70 -31.05 -3.08
N GLY A 334 1.96 -31.52 -2.08
CA GLY A 334 2.45 -31.74 -0.73
C GLY A 334 2.65 -30.47 0.10
N TYR A 335 2.14 -29.32 -0.34
CA TYR A 335 2.29 -28.07 0.40
C TYR A 335 1.29 -28.01 1.58
N PRO A 336 1.75 -27.75 2.81
CA PRO A 336 0.90 -27.78 4.00
C PRO A 336 -0.11 -26.62 4.01
N LEU A 337 -1.40 -26.96 4.11
CA LEU A 337 -2.49 -25.99 3.93
C LEU A 337 -2.63 -24.99 5.08
N ASP A 338 -2.09 -25.28 6.27
CA ASP A 338 -2.00 -24.32 7.38
C ASP A 338 -1.00 -23.16 7.08
N LYS A 339 -0.08 -23.37 6.14
CA LYS A 339 0.80 -22.34 5.58
C LYS A 339 0.14 -21.57 4.41
N VAL A 340 -1.13 -21.80 4.10
CA VAL A 340 -1.91 -21.01 3.13
C VAL A 340 -2.78 -20.01 3.89
N SER A 341 -2.86 -18.78 3.39
CA SER A 341 -3.74 -17.74 3.96
C SER A 341 -4.45 -16.96 2.87
N ILE A 342 -5.60 -16.37 3.18
CA ILE A 342 -6.37 -15.57 2.25
C ILE A 342 -6.38 -14.11 2.72
N CYS A 343 -6.09 -13.18 1.80
CA CYS A 343 -5.95 -11.76 2.09
C CYS A 343 -7.23 -10.99 1.77
N LYS A 344 -7.68 -10.14 2.72
CA LYS A 344 -8.76 -9.15 2.54
C LYS A 344 -10.02 -9.77 1.90
N GLU A 345 -10.47 -10.87 2.49
CA GLU A 345 -11.63 -11.64 2.01
C GLU A 345 -12.82 -11.59 2.97
N THR A 346 -14.04 -11.71 2.46
CA THR A 346 -15.26 -11.67 3.26
C THR A 346 -15.29 -12.80 4.26
N THR A 347 -15.72 -12.50 5.48
CA THR A 347 -15.87 -13.48 6.57
C THR A 347 -16.82 -14.62 6.18
N ALA A 348 -17.87 -14.29 5.42
CA ALA A 348 -18.80 -15.26 4.86
C ALA A 348 -18.12 -16.25 3.89
N LEU A 349 -17.22 -15.79 3.01
CA LEU A 349 -16.51 -16.69 2.10
C LEU A 349 -15.48 -17.53 2.87
N LEU A 350 -14.74 -16.92 3.81
CA LEU A 350 -13.79 -17.66 4.65
C LEU A 350 -14.48 -18.80 5.41
N SER A 351 -15.68 -18.55 5.94
CA SER A 351 -16.51 -19.58 6.58
C SER A 351 -16.86 -20.74 5.63
N LYS A 352 -17.25 -20.43 4.38
CA LYS A 352 -17.53 -21.45 3.34
C LYS A 352 -16.30 -22.28 2.93
N LEU A 353 -15.09 -21.77 3.16
CA LEU A 353 -13.83 -22.49 2.97
C LEU A 353 -13.38 -23.26 4.22
N GLY A 354 -14.14 -23.19 5.33
CA GLY A 354 -13.74 -23.80 6.60
C GLY A 354 -12.56 -23.11 7.27
N ILE A 355 -12.19 -21.89 6.84
CA ILE A 355 -11.05 -21.15 7.38
C ILE A 355 -11.49 -20.41 8.64
N LYS A 356 -10.97 -20.83 9.79
CA LYS A 356 -11.16 -20.10 11.05
C LYS A 356 -10.44 -18.76 10.98
N PHE A 357 -11.19 -17.67 11.09
CA PHE A 357 -10.63 -16.32 11.23
C PHE A 357 -10.95 -15.76 12.61
N LYS A 358 -10.02 -14.97 13.15
CA LYS A 358 -10.25 -14.19 14.36
C LYS A 358 -10.40 -12.72 13.94
N PRO A 359 -11.49 -12.03 14.33
CA PRO A 359 -11.63 -10.61 14.08
C PRO A 359 -10.37 -9.84 14.50
N LEU A 360 -10.00 -8.83 13.72
CA LEU A 360 -8.83 -7.97 13.98
C LEU A 360 -7.45 -8.67 13.97
N THR A 361 -7.36 -9.95 13.61
CA THR A 361 -6.07 -10.66 13.46
C THR A 361 -5.70 -10.90 12.00
N CYS A 362 -4.52 -10.46 11.57
CA CYS A 362 -4.05 -10.66 10.19
C CYS A 362 -3.40 -12.05 10.02
N GLN A 363 -4.08 -12.96 9.32
CA GLN A 363 -3.56 -14.31 9.05
C GLN A 363 -2.31 -14.34 8.16
N CYS A 364 -2.11 -13.31 7.32
CA CYS A 364 -0.97 -13.23 6.40
C CYS A 364 0.36 -13.00 7.13
N TYR A 365 0.32 -12.35 8.30
CA TYR A 365 1.51 -12.09 9.11
C TYR A 365 1.76 -13.17 10.14
N GLY A 366 0.72 -13.93 10.50
CA GLY A 366 0.79 -14.96 11.53
C GLY A 366 0.74 -14.35 12.93
N GLN A 367 0.17 -15.09 13.86
CA GLN A 367 0.58 -15.01 15.26
C GLN A 367 1.34 -16.30 15.49
N GLU A 368 2.67 -16.21 15.59
CA GLU A 368 3.46 -17.35 16.09
C GLU A 368 3.07 -17.61 17.54
#